data_AF-X1KDL9-F1
#
_entry.id   AF-X1KDL9-F1
#
_cell.length_a   1.000
_cell.length_b   1.000
_cell.length_c   1.000
_cell.angle_alpha   90.00
_cell.angle_beta   90.00
_cell.angle_gamma   90.00
#
_symmetry.space_group_name_H-M   'P 1'
#
loop_
_entity.id
_entity.type
_entity.pdbx_description
1 polymer ?
#
loop_
_entity_poly.entity_id
_entity_poly.type
_entity_poly.pdbx_seq_one_letter_code
_entity_poly.pdbx_strand_id
1 'polypeptide(L)' 'MDVFKAIKNRYSCRAYKSEPVPEEKLKKVLESARLAPSPHNEQAWKFVVVRDA' A
#
# COMPACT_ATOMS: atom_id res chain seq x y z
N MET A 1 -3.63 -16.74 -3.67
CA MET A 1 -2.40 -16.70 -2.84
C MET A 1 -2.84 -16.43 -1.41
N ASP A 2 -2.35 -17.20 -0.45
CA ASP A 2 -2.67 -17.01 0.96
C ASP A 2 -1.83 -15.89 1.59
N VAL A 3 -2.30 -15.37 2.72
CA VAL A 3 -1.68 -14.25 3.44
C VAL A 3 -0.27 -14.60 3.92
N PHE A 4 -0.05 -15.80 4.42
CA PHE A 4 1.25 -16.21 4.97
C PHE A 4 2.33 -16.27 3.88
N LYS A 5 2.00 -16.79 2.70
CA LYS A 5 2.89 -16.79 1.54
C LYS A 5 3.22 -15.36 1.08
N ALA A 6 2.25 -14.44 1.10
CA ALA A 6 2.48 -13.04 0.76
C ALA A 6 3.43 -12.35 1.74
N ILE A 7 3.22 -12.55 3.03
CA ILE A 7 4.08 -12.00 4.09
C ILE A 7 5.49 -12.58 4.01
N LYS A 8 5.64 -13.89 3.75
CA LYS A 8 6.96 -14.54 3.67
C LYS A 8 7.77 -14.07 2.46
N ASN A 9 7.10 -13.83 1.33
CA ASN A 9 7.78 -13.53 0.07
C ASN A 9 7.99 -12.02 -0.18
N ARG A 10 7.40 -11.13 0.62
CA ARG A 10 7.68 -9.69 0.46
C ARG A 10 9.14 -9.41 0.80
N TYR A 11 9.74 -8.45 0.11
CA TYR A 11 11.10 -7.98 0.38
C TYR A 11 11.18 -6.47 0.10
N SER A 12 12.22 -5.82 0.62
CA SER A 12 12.48 -4.41 0.35
C SER A 12 13.09 -4.25 -1.04
N CYS A 13 12.26 -3.88 -2.02
CA CYS A 13 12.70 -3.55 -3.38
C CYS A 13 13.53 -2.26 -3.39
N ARG A 14 14.60 -2.20 -4.18
CA ARG A 14 15.51 -1.04 -4.27
C ARG A 14 15.75 -0.54 -5.71
N ALA A 15 15.12 -1.17 -6.70
CA ALA A 15 15.17 -0.78 -8.10
C ALA A 15 13.79 -1.04 -8.73
N TYR A 16 13.27 -0.06 -9.45
CA TYR A 16 11.91 -0.09 -9.99
C TYR A 16 11.93 0.09 -11.50
N LYS A 17 10.93 -0.46 -12.18
CA LYS A 17 10.66 -0.15 -13.59
C LYS A 17 10.09 1.27 -13.69
N SER A 18 10.22 1.88 -14.87
CA SER A 18 9.57 3.16 -15.19
C SER A 18 8.06 3.06 -15.41
N GLU A 19 7.50 1.85 -15.34
CA GLU A 19 6.07 1.61 -15.52
C GLU A 19 5.27 2.17 -14.33
N PRO A 20 4.27 3.03 -14.57
CA PRO A 20 3.44 3.56 -13.49
C PRO A 20 2.56 2.46 -12.88
N VAL A 21 2.23 2.60 -11.59
CA VAL A 21 1.29 1.70 -10.93
C VAL A 21 -0.13 1.96 -11.45
N PRO A 22 -0.86 0.94 -11.95
CA PRO A 22 -2.25 1.10 -12.36
C PRO A 22 -3.14 1.64 -11.24
N GLU A 23 -4.05 2.55 -11.59
CA GLU A 23 -4.93 3.26 -10.65
C GLU A 23 -5.71 2.31 -9.72
N GLU A 24 -6.26 1.24 -10.28
CA GLU A 24 -7.04 0.24 -9.53
C GLU A 24 -6.20 -0.42 -8.43
N LYS A 25 -4.95 -0.79 -8.75
CA LYS A 25 -4.03 -1.42 -7.79
C LYS A 25 -3.67 -0.43 -6.69
N LEU A 26 -3.42 0.83 -7.03
CA LEU A 26 -3.13 1.86 -6.04
C LEU A 26 -4.31 2.05 -5.09
N LYS A 27 -5.54 2.23 -5.60
CA LYS A 27 -6.75 2.38 -4.79
C LYS A 27 -6.97 1.19 -3.86
N LYS A 28 -6.75 -0.03 -4.36
CA LYS A 28 -6.88 -1.26 -3.56
C LYS A 28 -5.92 -1.28 -2.37
N VAL A 29 -4.67 -0.84 -2.55
CA VAL A 29 -3.67 -0.77 -1.47
C VAL A 29 -4.05 0.32 -0.46
N LEU A 30 -4.46 1.50 -0.92
CA LEU A 30 -4.87 2.59 -0.05
C LEU A 30 -6.11 2.25 0.77
N GLU A 31 -7.10 1.59 0.16
CA GLU A 31 -8.29 1.12 0.89
C GLU A 31 -7.93 0.07 1.94
N SER A 32 -7.00 -0.83 1.62
CA SER A 32 -6.50 -1.81 2.59
C SER A 32 -5.81 -1.13 3.79
N ALA A 33 -5.08 -0.04 3.55
CA ALA A 33 -4.47 0.74 4.62
C ALA A 33 -5.52 1.50 5.46
N ARG A 34 -6.55 2.06 4.83
CA ARG A 34 -7.66 2.78 5.51
C ARG A 34 -8.45 1.88 6.45
N LEU A 35 -8.62 0.60 6.11
CA LEU A 35 -9.34 -0.38 6.90
C LEU A 35 -8.56 -0.90 8.12
N ALA A 36 -7.29 -0.52 8.29
CA ALA A 36 -6.52 -0.92 9.45
C ALA A 36 -7.15 -0.37 10.75
N PRO A 37 -7.18 -1.14 11.85
CA PRO A 37 -7.63 -0.63 13.13
C PRO A 37 -6.64 0.43 13.65
N SER A 38 -7.16 1.40 14.39
CA SER A 38 -6.37 2.44 15.06
C SER A 38 -6.84 2.63 16.51
N PRO A 39 -5.99 3.13 17.42
CA PRO A 39 -6.40 3.48 18.78
C PRO A 39 -7.65 4.37 18.75
N HIS A 40 -8.69 3.97 19.48
CA HIS A 40 -9.99 4.65 19.52
C HIS A 40 -10.63 4.96 18.15
N ASN A 41 -10.23 4.24 17.09
CA ASN A 41 -10.60 4.53 15.72
C ASN A 41 -10.26 5.96 15.25
N GLU A 42 -9.24 6.58 15.83
CA GLU A 42 -8.80 7.95 15.53
C GLU A 42 -8.36 8.11 14.07
N GLN A 43 -7.92 7.03 13.41
CA GLN A 43 -7.46 7.05 12.03
C GLN A 43 -6.45 8.17 11.77
N ALA A 44 -5.50 8.33 12.70
CA ALA A 44 -4.52 9.41 12.75
C ALA A 44 -3.41 9.27 11.68
N TRP A 45 -3.81 9.03 10.44
CA TRP A 45 -2.96 8.90 9.27
C TRP A 45 -3.45 9.78 8.13
N LYS A 46 -2.50 10.28 7.35
CA LYS A 46 -2.75 10.96 6.08
C LYS A 46 -1.88 10.33 5.01
N PHE A 47 -2.51 9.80 3.97
CA PHE A 47 -1.81 9.24 2.83
C PHE A 47 -1.72 10.30 1.72
N VAL A 48 -0.49 10.61 1.28
CA VAL A 48 -0.24 11.53 0.16
C VAL A 48 0.37 10.71 -0.98
N VAL A 49 -0.26 10.75 -2.14
CA VAL A 49 0.24 10.08 -3.35
C VAL A 49 1.00 11.10 -4.19
N VAL A 50 2.29 10.90 -4.36
CA VAL A 50 3.15 11.71 -5.24
C VAL A 50 3.28 10.99 -6.58
N ARG A 51 2.93 11.65 -7.68
CA ARG A 51 3.03 11.10 -9.05
C ARG A 51 3.95 11.89 -9.96
N ASP A 52 4.09 13.18 -9.67
CA ASP A 52 4.86 14.13 -10.46
C ASP A 52 6.10 14.57 -9.68
N ALA A 53 7.11 15.04 -10.41
CA ALA A 53 8.30 15.70 -9.86
C ALA A 53 8.24 17.20 -10.15
#